data_AF-A0A836ZRH2-F1
#
_entry.id   AF-A0A836ZRH2-F1
#
_cell.length_a   1.000
_cell.length_b   1.000
_cell.length_c   1.000
_cell.angle_alpha   90.00
_cell.angle_beta   90.00
_cell.angle_gamma   90.00
#
_symmetry.space_group_name_H-M   'P 1'
#
loop_
_entity.id
_entity.type
_entity.pdbx_description
1 polymer ?
#
loop_
_entity_poly.entity_id
_entity_poly.type
_entity_poly.pdbx_seq_one_letter_code
_entity_poly.pdbx_strand_id
1 'polypeptide(L)'
;AYIDRMSDYCSGCRYQRKLRVGANACPYNALYWDFLQRQRPLLGANERLAMPYRQLDGMAPEVLAQVQAQAAHWRAHLEVL
;
A
#
# COMPACT_ATOMS: atom_id res chain seq x y z
N ALA A 1 -7.53 -0.89 -3.51
CA ALA A 1 -8.42 -0.26 -4.52
C ALA A 1 -8.68 -1.15 -5.75
N TYR A 2 -7.64 -1.68 -6.42
CA TYR A 2 -7.83 -2.48 -7.64
C TYR A 2 -8.67 -3.75 -7.43
N ILE A 3 -8.36 -4.54 -6.39
CA ILE A 3 -9.07 -5.79 -6.06
C ILE A 3 -10.58 -5.53 -5.91
N ASP A 4 -10.97 -4.51 -5.15
CA ASP A 4 -12.37 -4.13 -4.95
C ASP A 4 -13.10 -3.74 -6.24
N ARG A 5 -12.41 -3.09 -7.18
CA ARG A 5 -13.04 -2.69 -8.45
C ARG A 5 -13.24 -3.88 -9.39
N MET A 6 -12.39 -4.89 -9.27
CA MET A 6 -12.33 -6.02 -10.21
C MET A 6 -12.91 -7.32 -9.62
N SER A 7 -13.39 -7.30 -8.38
CA SER A 7 -13.92 -8.48 -7.69
C SER A 7 -14.95 -8.09 -6.62
N ASP A 8 -15.63 -9.08 -6.08
CA ASP A 8 -16.58 -8.98 -4.96
C ASP A 8 -15.98 -9.38 -3.60
N TYR A 9 -14.71 -9.83 -3.56
CA TYR A 9 -14.03 -10.30 -2.35
C TYR A 9 -14.02 -9.28 -1.20
N CYS A 10 -14.05 -7.99 -1.52
CA CYS A 10 -13.99 -6.95 -0.52
C CYS A 10 -15.32 -6.70 0.23
N SER A 11 -16.44 -7.29 -0.21
CA SER A 11 -17.77 -7.07 0.38
C SER A 11 -17.92 -7.72 1.76
N GLY A 12 -17.29 -8.87 1.99
CA GLY A 12 -17.28 -9.61 3.26
C GLY A 12 -15.92 -9.70 3.95
N CYS A 13 -14.93 -8.95 3.47
CA CYS A 13 -13.57 -9.02 4.01
C CYS A 13 -13.49 -8.36 5.39
N ARG A 14 -12.75 -8.98 6.33
CA ARG A 14 -12.42 -8.39 7.64
C ARG A 14 -11.74 -7.03 7.51
N TYR A 15 -10.96 -6.85 6.45
CA TYR A 15 -10.20 -5.62 6.21
C TYR A 15 -10.99 -4.59 5.40
N GLN A 16 -10.86 -3.33 5.80
CA GLN A 16 -11.45 -2.18 5.13
C GLN A 16 -10.53 -1.67 4.02
N ARG A 17 -10.96 -1.91 2.78
CA ARG A 17 -10.27 -1.49 1.54
C ARG A 17 -10.01 0.01 1.39
N LYS A 18 -10.82 0.87 2.03
CA LYS A 18 -10.74 2.33 1.92
C LYS A 18 -9.70 2.92 2.87
N LEU A 19 -9.35 2.20 3.94
CA LEU A 19 -8.35 2.64 4.90
C LEU A 19 -6.95 2.39 4.34
N ARG A 20 -6.09 3.41 4.43
CA ARG A 20 -4.69 3.32 3.98
C ARG A 20 -3.79 2.65 5.03
N VAL A 21 -4.02 2.93 6.30
CA VAL A 21 -3.27 2.42 7.48
C VAL A 21 -4.23 2.13 8.64
N GLY A 22 -3.76 1.39 9.65
CA GLY A 22 -4.53 1.03 10.84
C GLY A 22 -4.87 -0.46 10.91
N ALA A 23 -5.33 -0.92 12.08
CA ALA A 23 -5.50 -2.34 12.38
C ALA A 23 -6.45 -3.09 11.43
N ASN A 24 -7.48 -2.39 10.94
CA ASN A 24 -8.44 -2.95 9.98
C ASN A 24 -8.14 -2.54 8.54
N ALA A 25 -7.04 -1.84 8.24
CA ALA A 25 -6.72 -1.47 6.87
C ALA A 25 -6.33 -2.68 6.04
N CYS A 26 -6.75 -2.71 4.78
CA CYS A 26 -6.32 -3.76 3.85
C CYS A 26 -4.78 -3.78 3.75
N PRO A 27 -4.12 -4.92 4.04
CA PRO A 27 -2.67 -5.03 4.02
C PRO A 27 -2.04 -4.61 2.68
N TYR A 28 -2.74 -4.90 1.58
CA TYR A 28 -2.33 -4.51 0.23
C TYR A 28 -2.11 -3.00 0.07
N ASN A 29 -2.88 -2.15 0.77
CA ASN A 29 -2.75 -0.71 0.62
C ASN A 29 -1.39 -0.22 1.15
N ALA A 30 -0.98 -0.67 2.35
CA ALA A 30 0.31 -0.31 2.92
C ALA A 30 1.47 -0.96 2.12
N LEU A 31 1.34 -2.26 1.80
CA LEU A 31 2.36 -3.01 1.07
C LEU A 31 2.64 -2.44 -0.33
N TYR A 32 1.61 -1.97 -1.04
CA TYR A 32 1.75 -1.38 -2.37
C TYR A 32 2.63 -0.13 -2.37
N TRP A 33 2.34 0.82 -1.49
CA TRP A 33 3.08 2.08 -1.41
C TRP A 33 4.50 1.89 -0.87
N ASP A 34 4.65 1.03 0.14
CA ASP A 34 5.97 0.64 0.64
C ASP A 34 6.82 -0.04 -0.44
N PHE A 35 6.24 -0.91 -1.26
CA PHE A 35 6.94 -1.56 -2.36
C PHE A 35 7.49 -0.53 -3.35
N LEU A 36 6.66 0.42 -3.79
CA LEU A 36 7.09 1.48 -4.70
C LEU A 36 8.22 2.31 -4.09
N GLN A 37 8.09 2.70 -2.81
CA GLN A 37 9.15 3.49 -2.15
C GLN A 37 10.47 2.71 -2.07
N ARG A 38 10.45 1.43 -1.68
CA ARG A 38 11.67 0.61 -1.57
C ARG A 38 12.30 0.31 -2.93
N GLN A 39 11.49 0.16 -3.97
CA GLN A 39 11.97 -0.18 -5.32
C GLN A 39 12.21 1.04 -6.20
N ARG A 40 12.09 2.25 -5.65
CA ARG A 40 12.35 3.50 -6.38
C ARG A 40 13.70 3.54 -7.11
N PRO A 41 14.83 3.01 -6.57
CA PRO A 41 16.09 2.98 -7.29
C PRO A 41 16.04 2.19 -8.62
N LEU A 42 15.22 1.15 -8.69
CA LEU A 42 15.09 0.29 -9.87
C LEU A 42 13.94 0.71 -10.79
N LEU A 43 12.83 1.15 -10.20
CA LEU A 43 11.57 1.39 -10.91
C LEU A 43 11.24 2.87 -11.10
N GLY A 44 11.96 3.79 -10.47
CA GLY A 44 11.66 5.22 -10.46
C GLY A 44 11.75 5.91 -11.82
N ALA A 45 12.56 5.36 -12.73
CA ALA A 45 12.68 5.87 -14.11
C ALA A 45 11.62 5.29 -15.07
N ASN A 46 10.77 4.37 -14.62
CA ASN A 46 9.76 3.76 -15.48
C ASN A 46 8.58 4.72 -15.68
N GLU A 47 8.39 5.21 -16.91
CA GLU A 47 7.34 6.17 -17.28
C GLU A 47 5.93 5.67 -16.92
N ARG A 48 5.68 4.36 -17.02
CA ARG A 48 4.39 3.76 -16.66
C ARG A 48 4.05 3.95 -15.17
N LEU A 49 5.08 4.09 -14.33
CA LEU A 49 4.94 4.29 -12.89
C LEU A 49 5.05 5.76 -12.48
N ALA A 50 5.18 6.69 -13.43
CA ALA A 50 5.35 8.11 -13.14
C ALA A 50 4.19 8.71 -12.33
N MET A 51 2.95 8.28 -12.57
CA MET A 51 1.77 8.75 -11.82
C MET A 51 1.75 8.24 -10.37
N PRO A 52 1.91 6.92 -10.11
CA PRO A 52 2.09 6.41 -8.75
C PRO A 52 3.23 7.10 -7.98
N TYR A 53 4.39 7.30 -8.60
CA TYR A 53 5.50 7.99 -7.92
C TYR A 53 5.18 9.45 -7.62
N ARG A 54 4.51 10.19 -8.51
CA ARG A 54 4.02 11.54 -8.20
C ARG A 54 3.05 11.58 -7.03
N GLN A 55 2.16 10.59 -6.92
CA GLN A 55 1.25 10.49 -5.77
C GLN A 55 2.01 10.16 -4.48
N LEU A 56 3.02 9.30 -4.56
CA LEU A 56 3.90 8.97 -3.44
C LEU A 56 4.68 10.20 -2.96
N ASP A 57 5.22 10.99 -3.89
CA ASP A 57 5.95 12.23 -3.61
C ASP A 57 5.06 13.32 -2.99
N GLY A 58 3.77 13.32 -3.30
CA GLY A 58 2.79 14.21 -2.70
C GLY A 58 2.28 13.77 -1.32
N MET A 59 2.71 12.61 -0.79
CA MET A 59 2.30 12.19 0.54
C MET A 59 3.06 12.96 1.62
N ALA A 60 2.35 13.37 2.67
CA ALA A 60 2.99 13.95 3.84
C ALA A 60 3.99 12.93 4.46
N PRO A 61 5.16 13.38 4.95
CA PRO A 61 6.17 12.50 5.53
C PRO A 61 5.63 11.58 6.64
N GLU A 62 4.71 12.10 7.45
CA GLU A 62 4.08 11.36 8.55
C GLU A 62 3.22 10.21 8.02
N VAL A 63 2.50 10.44 6.92
CA VAL A 63 1.69 9.41 6.25
C VAL A 63 2.58 8.34 5.64
N LEU A 64 3.69 8.73 5.01
CA LEU A 64 4.66 7.78 4.46
C LEU A 64 5.27 6.91 5.56
N ALA A 65 5.66 7.51 6.68
CA ALA A 65 6.20 6.78 7.83
C ALA A 65 5.19 5.76 8.40
N GLN A 66 3.91 6.15 8.54
CA GLN A 66 2.85 5.24 8.98
C GLN A 66 2.64 4.07 8.01
N VAL A 67 2.65 4.35 6.70
CA VAL A 67 2.53 3.32 5.66
C VAL A 67 3.70 2.34 5.73
N GLN A 68 4.93 2.83 5.86
CA GLN A 68 6.12 2.00 5.96
C GLN A 68 6.13 1.14 7.23
N ALA A 69 5.75 1.71 8.38
CA ALA A 69 5.63 0.98 9.63
C ALA A 69 4.57 -0.13 9.55
N GLN A 70 3.39 0.17 9.00
CA GLN A 70 2.33 -0.82 8.79
C GLN A 70 2.76 -1.92 7.81
N ALA A 71 3.44 -1.56 6.72
CA ALA A 71 3.95 -2.54 5.76
C ALA A 71 5.03 -3.42 6.38
N ALA A 72 5.92 -2.86 7.21
CA ALA A 72 6.92 -3.63 7.95
C ALA A 72 6.27 -4.64 8.90
N HIS A 73 5.23 -4.23 9.63
CA HIS A 73 4.45 -5.12 10.47
C HIS A 73 3.88 -6.30 9.65
N TRP A 74 3.21 -6.03 8.52
CA TRP A 74 2.65 -7.09 7.69
C TRP A 74 3.70 -8.01 7.08
N ARG A 75 4.84 -7.48 6.61
CA ARG A 75 5.92 -8.32 6.07
C ARG A 75 6.51 -9.26 7.12
N ALA A 76 6.55 -8.86 8.39
CA ALA A 76 7.00 -9.71 9.48
C ALA A 76 5.95 -10.77 9.89
N HIS A 77 4.70 -10.62 9.47
CA HIS A 77 3.55 -11.43 9.90
C HIS A 77 2.72 -11.91 8.70
N LEU A 78 3.37 -12.26 7.58
CA LEU A 78 2.66 -12.67 6.36
C LEU A 78 1.85 -13.96 6.54
N GLU A 79 2.27 -14.83 7.45
CA GLU A 79 1.64 -16.13 7.70
C GLU A 79 0.27 -16.03 8.40
N VAL A 80 -0.05 -14.88 8.99
CA VAL A 80 -1.29 -14.65 9.75
C VAL A 80 -2.29 -13.74 9.03
N LEU A 81 -2.03 -13.45 7.74
CA LEU A 81 -2.91 -12.68 6.87
C LEU A 81 -4.12 -13.47 6.39
#